data_AF-A0A9X1XVC1-F1
#
_entry.id   AF-A0A9X1XVC1-F1
#
_cell.length_a   1.000
_cell.length_b   1.000
_cell.length_c   1.000
_cell.angle_alpha   90.00
_cell.angle_beta   90.00
_cell.angle_gamma   90.00
#
_symmetry.space_group_name_H-M   'P 1'
#
loop_
_entity.id
_entity.type
_entity.pdbx_description
1 polymer ?
#
loop_
_entity_poly.entity_id
_entity_poly.type
_entity_poly.pdbx_seq_one_letter_code
_entity_poly.pdbx_strand_id
1 'polypeptide(L)'
;MSIRRKLFLFIPLLVLVMSSVSFFLFQSGKNVQESYHLMMKRILLYKEISYEVGENMRSMNRFIMQMDTESLPEVVKHLNAVKTLRSDLDGLQTIGGSDLALANYRNLIDTFLEQAEAMIEKISYEDSDTMAGAYIEAEQTQRFIREEAQELVDLELEQYKPIYEDMMFTTGKLNKLGILLVVTAAAFSILLAIWLSRSITNPIRRLVATAKQISKGRMDTKAPESDSNDEISILCRSFNGMIDNIQQLMAENINNLEKDRLVKELELKTLQSQINPHFLFNTLNSISKLAYLEGAAKTSDLAVSVSRLLRYNLQKLDQAVPLREEVAHVTEYMNIQKARFRDRIAFVINIDERALDGRIPCLTLQPILENAFVHGIEQMEEGAVLELAIHLGEEDQVEIEIRDNGVGMNRETVNKLLQSVREEAPRFGGKGQSTGLGTHNVFKRLHLFFDGQEHIAIDSEEGAGTAVRFTLPLRTGME
;
A
#
# COMPACT_ATOMS: atom_id res chain seq x y z
N MET A 1 -0.92 3.11 30.26
CA MET A 1 -0.51 1.70 30.48
C MET A 1 0.12 1.21 29.18
N SER A 2 1.30 0.61 29.25
CA SER A 2 2.00 0.16 28.05
C SER A 2 1.19 -0.85 27.25
N ILE A 3 1.35 -0.86 25.92
CA ILE A 3 0.73 -1.88 25.06
C ILE A 3 1.03 -3.29 25.57
N ARG A 4 2.30 -3.52 25.95
CA ARG A 4 2.75 -4.79 26.50
C ARG A 4 1.99 -5.17 27.77
N ARG A 5 1.85 -4.25 28.74
CA ARG A 5 1.10 -4.53 29.98
C ARG A 5 -0.37 -4.84 29.72
N LYS A 6 -1.00 -4.14 28.77
CA LYS A 6 -2.39 -4.38 28.37
C LYS A 6 -2.54 -5.83 27.85
N LEU A 7 -1.72 -6.23 26.89
CA LEU A 7 -1.75 -7.59 26.31
C LEU A 7 -1.44 -8.68 27.34
N PHE A 8 -0.42 -8.49 28.17
CA PHE A 8 -0.01 -9.46 29.20
C PHE A 8 -1.00 -9.60 30.35
N LEU A 9 -1.90 -8.65 30.55
CA LEU A 9 -2.92 -8.73 31.60
C LEU A 9 -4.21 -9.40 31.06
N PHE A 10 -4.69 -8.95 29.90
CA PHE A 10 -6.00 -9.40 29.41
C PHE A 10 -5.98 -10.78 28.74
N ILE A 11 -4.91 -11.14 28.01
CA ILE A 11 -4.85 -12.45 27.32
C ILE A 11 -4.80 -13.60 28.34
N PRO A 12 -3.90 -13.61 29.36
CA PRO A 12 -3.86 -14.70 30.33
C PRO A 12 -5.13 -14.76 31.18
N LEU A 13 -5.73 -13.61 31.52
CA LEU A 13 -6.98 -13.57 32.26
C LEU A 13 -8.11 -14.25 31.47
N LEU A 14 -8.23 -13.97 30.17
CA LEU A 14 -9.20 -14.62 29.30
C LEU A 14 -9.00 -16.14 29.25
N VAL A 15 -7.75 -16.58 29.07
CA VAL A 15 -7.39 -18.00 29.04
C VAL A 15 -7.73 -18.67 30.37
N LEU A 16 -7.39 -18.04 31.50
CA LEU A 16 -7.65 -18.58 32.83
C LEU A 16 -9.14 -18.75 33.11
N VAL A 17 -9.96 -17.77 32.72
CA VAL A 17 -11.43 -17.87 32.84
C VAL A 17 -11.96 -19.02 31.98
N MET A 18 -11.53 -19.14 30.72
CA MET A 18 -11.95 -20.24 29.84
C MET A 18 -11.52 -21.62 30.33
N SER A 19 -10.27 -21.75 30.79
CA SER A 19 -9.75 -22.99 31.37
C SER A 19 -10.48 -23.37 32.65
N SER A 20 -10.83 -22.41 33.51
CA SER A 20 -11.56 -22.67 34.75
C SER A 20 -12.98 -23.18 34.47
N VAL A 21 -13.70 -22.57 33.51
CA VAL A 21 -15.03 -23.04 33.08
C VAL A 21 -14.94 -24.45 32.51
N SER A 22 -13.98 -24.69 31.62
CA SER A 22 -13.79 -26.00 31.01
C SER A 22 -13.44 -27.08 32.04
N PHE A 23 -12.58 -26.77 33.00
CA PHE A 23 -12.20 -27.68 34.07
C PHE A 23 -13.40 -28.05 34.95
N PHE A 24 -14.22 -27.06 35.31
CA PHE A 24 -15.38 -27.29 36.16
C PHE A 24 -16.45 -28.15 35.46
N LEU A 25 -16.74 -27.88 34.18
CA LEU A 25 -17.66 -28.71 33.38
C LEU A 25 -17.14 -30.14 33.23
N PHE A 26 -15.84 -30.30 32.97
CA PHE A 26 -15.21 -31.62 32.87
C PHE A 26 -15.29 -32.41 34.19
N GLN A 27 -14.95 -31.78 35.32
CA GLN A 27 -15.01 -32.42 36.63
C GLN A 27 -16.44 -32.80 37.02
N SER A 28 -17.41 -31.93 36.74
CA SER A 28 -18.83 -32.22 36.97
C SER A 28 -19.31 -33.41 36.14
N GLY A 29 -18.91 -33.50 34.86
CA GLY A 29 -19.25 -34.62 34.00
C GLY A 29 -18.67 -35.94 34.50
N LYS A 30 -17.40 -35.91 34.96
CA LYS A 30 -16.72 -37.09 35.49
C LYS A 30 -17.42 -37.66 36.73
N ASN A 31 -17.83 -36.80 37.67
CA ASN A 31 -18.50 -37.24 38.90
C ASN A 31 -19.85 -37.95 38.62
N VAL A 32 -20.62 -37.46 37.64
CA VAL A 32 -21.89 -38.10 37.23
C VAL A 32 -21.63 -39.46 36.58
N GLN A 33 -20.62 -39.53 35.70
CA GLN A 33 -20.25 -40.76 35.01
C GLN A 33 -19.79 -41.86 35.98
N GLU A 34 -18.95 -41.53 36.97
CA GLU A 34 -18.49 -42.48 37.98
C GLU A 34 -19.64 -43.01 38.84
N SER A 35 -20.57 -42.14 39.23
CA SER A 35 -21.75 -42.52 40.03
C SER A 35 -22.67 -43.48 39.26
N TYR A 36 -22.89 -43.23 37.96
CA TYR A 36 -23.67 -44.12 37.09
C TYR A 36 -22.96 -45.46 36.86
N HIS A 37 -21.64 -45.44 36.67
CA HIS A 37 -20.85 -46.65 36.47
C HIS A 37 -20.92 -47.60 37.67
N LEU A 38 -20.84 -47.06 38.90
CA LEU A 38 -20.93 -47.85 40.13
C LEU A 38 -22.30 -48.52 40.29
N MET A 39 -23.40 -47.77 40.10
CA MET A 39 -24.75 -48.31 40.12
C MET A 39 -24.91 -49.47 39.13
N MET A 40 -24.42 -49.25 37.90
CA MET A 40 -24.59 -50.24 36.84
C MET A 40 -23.72 -51.47 37.02
N LYS A 41 -22.54 -51.33 37.63
CA LYS A 41 -21.72 -52.47 38.04
C LYS A 41 -22.46 -53.35 39.06
N ARG A 42 -23.16 -52.77 40.05
CA ARG A 42 -23.90 -53.54 41.06
C ARG A 42 -25.11 -54.27 40.46
N ILE A 43 -25.93 -53.55 39.68
CA ILE A 43 -27.10 -54.13 39.00
C ILE A 43 -26.68 -55.28 38.08
N LEU A 44 -25.59 -55.12 37.33
CA LEU A 44 -25.09 -56.16 36.45
C LEU A 44 -24.62 -57.37 37.25
N LEU A 45 -23.89 -57.17 38.35
CA LEU A 45 -23.40 -58.27 39.18
C LEU A 45 -24.53 -59.10 39.79
N TYR A 46 -25.59 -58.46 40.32
CA TYR A 46 -26.74 -59.18 40.86
C TYR A 46 -27.42 -60.04 39.79
N LYS A 47 -27.62 -59.48 38.59
CA LYS A 47 -28.23 -60.20 37.46
C LYS A 47 -27.36 -61.33 36.94
N GLU A 48 -26.06 -61.12 36.84
CA GLU A 48 -25.12 -62.11 36.32
C GLU A 48 -25.00 -63.32 37.25
N ILE A 49 -24.95 -63.09 38.58
CA ILE A 49 -25.00 -64.19 39.55
C ILE A 49 -26.30 -64.97 39.41
N SER A 50 -27.46 -64.29 39.41
CA SER A 50 -28.76 -64.96 39.27
C SER A 50 -28.88 -65.78 37.98
N TYR A 51 -28.31 -65.25 36.88
CA TYR A 51 -28.24 -65.94 35.60
C TYR A 51 -27.37 -67.21 35.67
N GLU A 52 -26.14 -67.10 36.18
CA GLU A 52 -25.19 -68.21 36.28
C GLU A 52 -25.68 -69.32 37.22
N VAL A 53 -26.32 -68.97 38.35
CA VAL A 53 -27.02 -69.93 39.23
C VAL A 53 -28.14 -70.66 38.47
N GLY A 54 -28.90 -69.93 37.65
CA GLY A 54 -29.95 -70.51 36.80
C GLY A 54 -29.42 -71.45 35.73
N GLU A 55 -28.35 -71.09 35.01
CA GLU A 55 -27.71 -71.95 34.01
C GLU A 55 -27.05 -73.18 34.65
N ASN A 56 -26.46 -73.02 35.84
CA ASN A 56 -25.95 -74.14 36.62
C ASN A 56 -27.08 -75.14 36.92
N MET A 57 -28.23 -74.67 37.43
CA MET A 57 -29.37 -75.55 37.73
C MET A 57 -29.98 -76.22 36.51
N ARG A 58 -30.02 -75.54 35.35
CA ARG A 58 -30.48 -76.17 34.09
C ARG A 58 -29.52 -77.24 33.60
N SER A 59 -28.22 -76.98 33.68
CA SER A 59 -27.19 -77.95 33.31
C SER A 59 -27.19 -79.13 34.28
N MET A 60 -27.41 -78.88 35.57
CA MET A 60 -27.55 -79.90 36.61
C MET A 60 -28.77 -80.78 36.35
N ASN A 61 -29.90 -80.20 35.95
CA ASN A 61 -31.11 -80.95 35.58
C ASN A 61 -30.86 -81.89 34.39
N ARG A 62 -30.23 -81.39 33.32
CA ARG A 62 -29.87 -82.24 32.16
C ARG A 62 -28.96 -83.39 32.59
N PHE A 63 -27.97 -83.09 33.42
CA PHE A 63 -27.04 -84.08 33.92
C PHE A 63 -27.74 -85.16 34.77
N ILE A 64 -28.54 -84.77 35.78
CA ILE A 64 -29.20 -85.70 36.72
C ILE A 64 -30.37 -86.43 36.08
N MET A 65 -31.28 -85.72 35.40
CA MET A 65 -32.55 -86.28 34.90
C MET A 65 -32.43 -86.90 33.50
N GLN A 66 -31.52 -86.42 32.66
CA GLN A 66 -31.33 -86.93 31.28
C GLN A 66 -30.11 -87.86 31.16
N MET A 67 -29.39 -88.11 32.27
CA MET A 67 -28.15 -88.90 32.33
C MET A 67 -27.11 -88.44 31.30
N ASP A 68 -27.12 -87.14 30.96
CA ASP A 68 -26.21 -86.57 29.98
C ASP A 68 -24.86 -86.27 30.64
N THR A 69 -23.93 -87.23 30.55
CA THR A 69 -22.58 -87.10 31.11
C THR A 69 -21.75 -85.99 30.46
N GLU A 70 -22.14 -85.50 29.28
CA GLU A 70 -21.47 -84.37 28.62
C GLU A 70 -21.87 -83.01 29.21
N SER A 71 -22.89 -82.94 30.07
CA SER A 71 -23.33 -81.71 30.73
C SER A 71 -22.53 -81.35 32.00
N LEU A 72 -21.74 -82.29 32.57
CA LEU A 72 -20.96 -82.05 33.81
C LEU A 72 -19.93 -80.90 33.69
N PRO A 73 -19.17 -80.77 32.58
CA PRO A 73 -18.27 -79.63 32.39
C PRO A 73 -19.01 -78.27 32.43
N GLU A 74 -20.23 -78.19 31.90
CA GLU A 74 -21.04 -76.97 31.93
C GLU A 74 -21.55 -76.66 33.34
N VAL A 75 -21.94 -77.70 34.11
CA VAL A 75 -22.27 -77.54 35.54
C VAL A 75 -21.08 -76.93 36.30
N VAL A 76 -19.90 -77.53 36.17
CA VAL A 76 -18.68 -77.05 36.86
C VAL A 76 -18.27 -75.65 36.40
N LYS A 77 -18.40 -75.35 35.10
CA LYS A 77 -18.13 -74.02 34.54
C LYS A 77 -19.01 -72.95 35.16
N HIS A 78 -20.33 -73.13 35.15
CA HIS A 78 -21.26 -72.17 35.74
C HIS A 78 -21.07 -72.07 37.26
N LEU A 79 -20.76 -73.17 37.95
CA LEU A 79 -20.46 -73.15 39.39
C LEU A 79 -19.22 -72.29 39.69
N ASN A 80 -18.15 -72.43 38.91
CA ASN A 80 -16.94 -71.61 39.06
C ASN A 80 -17.17 -70.13 38.73
N ALA A 81 -18.05 -69.83 37.77
CA ALA A 81 -18.48 -68.46 37.48
C ALA A 81 -19.22 -67.85 38.68
N VAL A 82 -20.17 -68.57 39.30
CA VAL A 82 -20.85 -68.13 40.52
C VAL A 82 -19.85 -67.86 41.65
N LYS A 83 -18.85 -68.73 41.88
CA LYS A 83 -17.81 -68.50 42.89
C LYS A 83 -17.02 -67.20 42.66
N THR A 84 -16.69 -66.93 41.40
CA THR A 84 -15.94 -65.72 41.03
C THR A 84 -16.78 -64.47 41.25
N LEU A 85 -18.02 -64.47 40.76
CA LEU A 85 -18.95 -63.35 40.92
C LEU A 85 -19.34 -63.12 42.40
N ARG A 86 -19.45 -64.18 43.19
CA ARG A 86 -19.61 -64.10 44.65
C ARG A 86 -18.42 -63.38 45.29
N SER A 87 -17.20 -63.71 44.90
CA SER A 87 -16.01 -62.99 45.39
C SER A 87 -16.02 -61.52 44.99
N ASP A 88 -16.51 -61.18 43.81
CA ASP A 88 -16.65 -59.78 43.37
C ASP A 88 -17.72 -59.03 44.18
N LEU A 89 -18.71 -59.74 44.73
CA LEU A 89 -19.77 -59.20 45.58
C LEU A 89 -19.22 -58.70 46.92
N ASP A 90 -18.15 -59.28 47.45
CA ASP A 90 -17.52 -58.92 48.74
C ASP A 90 -16.89 -57.52 48.70
N GLY A 91 -16.44 -57.08 47.52
CA GLY A 91 -15.84 -55.76 47.30
C GLY A 91 -16.83 -54.61 47.09
N LEU A 92 -18.13 -54.89 47.09
CA LEU A 92 -19.14 -53.85 46.87
C LEU A 92 -19.44 -53.05 48.14
N GLN A 93 -19.34 -51.72 48.02
CA GLN A 93 -19.93 -50.79 48.98
C GLN A 93 -21.41 -50.61 48.64
N THR A 94 -22.26 -50.86 49.62
CA THR A 94 -23.70 -50.62 49.59
C THR A 94 -24.01 -49.14 49.70
N ILE A 95 -25.17 -48.76 49.19
CA ILE A 95 -25.76 -47.44 49.42
C ILE A 95 -27.08 -47.64 50.16
N GLY A 96 -27.39 -46.71 51.07
CA GLY A 96 -28.74 -46.52 51.60
C GLY A 96 -29.40 -47.70 52.33
N GLY A 97 -28.66 -48.49 53.13
CA GLY A 97 -29.28 -49.50 54.00
C GLY A 97 -29.67 -50.81 53.30
N SER A 98 -29.16 -51.05 52.09
CA SER A 98 -29.23 -52.33 51.37
C SER A 98 -28.34 -53.44 51.96
N ASP A 99 -27.64 -53.17 53.06
CA ASP A 99 -26.70 -54.08 53.72
C ASP A 99 -27.31 -55.43 54.09
N LEU A 100 -28.55 -55.40 54.60
CA LEU A 100 -29.25 -56.61 55.03
C LEU A 100 -29.63 -57.49 53.84
N ALA A 101 -30.23 -56.91 52.79
CA ALA A 101 -30.60 -57.62 51.57
C ALA A 101 -29.35 -58.18 50.86
N LEU A 102 -28.26 -57.41 50.80
CA LEU A 102 -27.00 -57.88 50.23
C LEU A 102 -26.38 -59.02 51.04
N ALA A 103 -26.44 -58.95 52.37
CA ALA A 103 -25.98 -60.03 53.24
C ALA A 103 -26.82 -61.30 53.07
N ASN A 104 -28.15 -61.17 52.97
CA ASN A 104 -29.04 -62.29 52.67
C ASN A 104 -28.71 -62.91 51.31
N TYR A 105 -28.51 -62.08 50.30
CA TYR A 105 -28.13 -62.51 48.96
C TYR A 105 -26.80 -63.28 48.96
N ARG A 106 -25.77 -62.78 49.66
CA ARG A 106 -24.49 -63.49 49.86
C ARG A 106 -24.70 -64.87 50.49
N ASN A 107 -25.47 -64.93 51.58
CA ASN A 107 -25.72 -66.19 52.30
C ASN A 107 -26.49 -67.20 51.44
N LEU A 108 -27.45 -66.75 50.63
CA LEU A 108 -28.17 -67.60 49.69
C LEU A 108 -27.24 -68.17 48.61
N ILE A 109 -26.33 -67.35 48.08
CA ILE A 109 -25.33 -67.81 47.11
C ILE A 109 -24.39 -68.84 47.74
N ASP A 110 -23.91 -68.59 48.96
CA ASP A 110 -23.04 -69.53 49.67
C ASP A 110 -23.76 -70.86 49.93
N THR A 111 -25.03 -70.81 50.35
CA THR A 111 -25.87 -72.00 50.53
C THR A 111 -26.04 -72.77 49.22
N PHE A 112 -26.27 -72.07 48.11
CA PHE A 112 -26.38 -72.69 46.79
C PHE A 112 -25.07 -73.34 46.35
N LEU A 113 -23.93 -72.69 46.57
CA LEU A 113 -22.61 -73.24 46.24
C LEU A 113 -22.37 -74.54 47.01
N GLU A 114 -22.65 -74.57 48.31
CA GLU A 114 -22.53 -75.78 49.14
C GLU A 114 -23.46 -76.90 48.65
N GLN A 115 -24.73 -76.58 48.34
CA GLN A 115 -25.69 -77.54 47.79
C GLN A 115 -25.23 -78.11 46.44
N ALA A 116 -24.77 -77.25 45.53
CA ALA A 116 -24.31 -77.66 44.21
C ALA A 116 -23.03 -78.50 44.26
N GLU A 117 -22.08 -78.16 45.12
CA GLU A 117 -20.86 -78.96 45.34
C GLU A 117 -21.18 -80.32 45.94
N ALA A 118 -22.03 -80.36 46.97
CA ALA A 118 -22.45 -81.61 47.60
C ALA A 118 -23.20 -82.52 46.61
N MET A 119 -24.06 -81.95 45.76
CA MET A 119 -24.69 -82.68 44.67
C MET A 119 -23.64 -83.29 43.75
N ILE A 120 -22.63 -82.52 43.32
CA ILE A 120 -21.56 -83.00 42.44
C ILE A 120 -20.74 -84.15 43.08
N GLU A 121 -20.41 -84.03 44.36
CA GLU A 121 -19.62 -85.04 45.08
C GLU A 121 -20.37 -86.37 45.23
N LYS A 122 -21.68 -86.30 45.49
CA LYS A 122 -22.53 -87.48 45.74
C LYS A 122 -22.99 -88.20 44.48
N ILE A 123 -22.75 -87.64 43.27
CA ILE A 123 -23.18 -88.18 41.97
C ILE A 123 -22.84 -89.67 41.80
N SER A 124 -21.71 -90.11 42.33
CA SER A 124 -21.22 -91.48 42.10
C SER A 124 -21.74 -92.53 43.09
N TYR A 125 -22.49 -92.14 44.13
CA TYR A 125 -22.73 -93.00 45.31
C TYR A 125 -24.18 -93.10 45.80
N GLU A 126 -25.08 -92.16 45.46
CA GLU A 126 -26.45 -92.11 46.01
C GLU A 126 -27.54 -92.44 44.95
N ASP A 127 -28.68 -92.95 45.43
CA ASP A 127 -29.84 -93.34 44.61
C ASP A 127 -30.58 -92.11 44.02
N SER A 128 -31.29 -92.31 42.90
CA SER A 128 -31.94 -91.23 42.12
C SER A 128 -32.94 -90.41 42.94
N ASP A 129 -33.59 -91.01 43.94
CA ASP A 129 -34.58 -90.35 44.79
C ASP A 129 -33.95 -89.33 45.76
N THR A 130 -32.77 -89.64 46.31
CA THR A 130 -32.04 -88.72 47.20
C THR A 130 -31.50 -87.52 46.42
N MET A 131 -31.05 -87.75 45.18
CA MET A 131 -30.61 -86.70 44.26
C MET A 131 -31.74 -85.76 43.83
N ALA A 132 -32.94 -86.30 43.60
CA ALA A 132 -34.11 -85.49 43.29
C ALA A 132 -34.49 -84.56 44.45
N GLY A 133 -34.39 -85.02 45.71
CA GLY A 133 -34.61 -84.18 46.89
C GLY A 133 -33.61 -83.03 46.99
N ALA A 134 -32.31 -83.32 46.87
CA ALA A 134 -31.26 -82.29 46.89
C ALA A 134 -31.41 -81.27 45.75
N TYR A 135 -31.82 -81.73 44.56
CA TYR A 135 -32.11 -80.85 43.43
C TYR A 135 -33.27 -79.90 43.72
N ILE A 136 -34.37 -80.39 44.30
CA ILE A 136 -35.55 -79.56 44.64
C ILE A 136 -35.16 -78.50 45.68
N GLU A 137 -34.35 -78.84 46.68
CA GLU A 137 -33.86 -77.88 47.67
C GLU A 137 -32.97 -76.81 47.02
N ALA A 138 -32.04 -77.21 46.13
CA ALA A 138 -31.21 -76.27 45.39
C ALA A 138 -32.01 -75.40 44.40
N GLU A 139 -33.10 -75.93 43.82
CA GLU A 139 -34.02 -75.18 42.96
C GLU A 139 -34.79 -74.12 43.76
N GLN A 140 -35.19 -74.44 45.00
CA GLN A 140 -35.78 -73.46 45.91
C GLN A 140 -34.77 -72.35 46.25
N THR A 141 -33.52 -72.69 46.58
CA THR A 141 -32.46 -71.70 46.81
C THR A 141 -32.22 -70.83 45.57
N GLN A 142 -32.17 -71.43 44.37
CA GLN A 142 -32.04 -70.70 43.11
C GLN A 142 -33.19 -69.71 42.89
N ARG A 143 -34.42 -70.10 43.25
CA ARG A 143 -35.57 -69.21 43.18
C ARG A 143 -35.45 -68.05 44.16
N PHE A 144 -35.04 -68.29 45.41
CA PHE A 144 -34.80 -67.23 46.39
C PHE A 144 -33.68 -66.28 45.96
N ILE A 145 -32.58 -66.80 45.40
CA ILE A 145 -31.51 -65.97 44.80
C ILE A 145 -32.09 -65.07 43.71
N ARG A 146 -32.93 -65.61 42.81
CA ARG A 146 -33.54 -64.79 41.76
C ARG A 146 -34.48 -63.71 42.29
N GLU A 147 -35.29 -64.03 43.30
CA GLU A 147 -36.21 -63.08 43.93
C GLU A 147 -35.43 -61.97 44.66
N GLU A 148 -34.42 -62.32 45.45
CA GLU A 148 -33.56 -61.37 46.18
C GLU A 148 -32.70 -60.52 45.23
N ALA A 149 -32.18 -61.09 44.14
CA ALA A 149 -31.45 -60.34 43.12
C ALA A 149 -32.35 -59.28 42.47
N GLN A 150 -33.61 -59.61 42.21
CA GLN A 150 -34.58 -58.67 41.66
C GLN A 150 -34.91 -57.56 42.67
N GLU A 151 -35.14 -57.91 43.94
CA GLU A 151 -35.36 -56.94 45.02
C GLU A 151 -34.18 -55.99 45.18
N LEU A 152 -32.94 -56.50 45.15
CA LEU A 152 -31.73 -55.67 45.18
C LEU A 152 -31.64 -54.72 43.98
N VAL A 153 -32.00 -55.17 42.78
CA VAL A 153 -32.04 -54.28 41.60
C VAL A 153 -33.10 -53.19 41.76
N ASP A 154 -34.28 -53.54 42.26
CA ASP A 154 -35.36 -52.59 42.47
C ASP A 154 -35.00 -51.56 43.56
N LEU A 155 -34.38 -52.02 44.65
CA LEU A 155 -33.87 -51.18 45.73
C LEU A 155 -32.76 -50.22 45.23
N GLU A 156 -31.81 -50.72 44.43
CA GLU A 156 -30.77 -49.88 43.80
C GLU A 156 -31.39 -48.80 42.92
N LEU A 157 -32.36 -49.16 42.07
CA LEU A 157 -33.03 -48.21 41.19
C LEU A 157 -33.83 -47.16 41.99
N GLU A 158 -34.54 -47.58 43.03
CA GLU A 158 -35.34 -46.68 43.88
C GLU A 158 -34.45 -45.71 44.66
N GLN A 159 -33.34 -46.17 45.21
CA GLN A 159 -32.38 -45.34 45.95
C GLN A 159 -31.61 -44.38 45.05
N TYR A 160 -31.24 -44.82 43.84
CA TYR A 160 -30.50 -43.97 42.90
C TYR A 160 -31.37 -42.96 42.17
N LYS A 161 -32.68 -43.20 42.03
CA LYS A 161 -33.58 -42.27 41.36
C LYS A 161 -33.51 -40.83 41.90
N PRO A 162 -33.68 -40.56 43.21
CA PRO A 162 -33.58 -39.19 43.73
C PRO A 162 -32.17 -38.59 43.58
N ILE A 163 -31.12 -39.41 43.71
CA ILE A 163 -29.73 -39.00 43.53
C ILE A 163 -29.49 -38.58 42.07
N TYR A 164 -29.99 -39.37 41.12
CA TYR A 164 -29.87 -39.11 39.70
C TYR A 164 -30.65 -37.86 39.29
N GLU A 165 -31.89 -37.70 39.77
CA GLU A 165 -32.70 -36.51 39.51
C GLU A 165 -32.03 -35.23 40.04
N ASP A 166 -31.46 -35.27 41.26
CA ASP A 166 -30.72 -34.15 41.83
C ASP A 166 -29.41 -33.85 41.07
N MET A 167 -28.66 -34.89 40.69
CA MET A 167 -27.47 -34.75 39.85
C MET A 167 -27.82 -34.13 38.49
N MET A 168 -28.86 -34.61 37.81
CA MET A 168 -29.29 -34.07 36.52
C MET A 168 -29.76 -32.63 36.62
N PHE A 169 -30.48 -32.28 37.69
CA PHE A 169 -30.90 -30.90 37.95
C PHE A 169 -29.69 -29.98 38.20
N THR A 170 -28.74 -30.43 39.02
CA THR A 170 -27.51 -29.69 39.33
C THR A 170 -26.63 -29.54 38.08
N THR A 171 -26.38 -30.61 37.33
CA THR A 171 -25.66 -30.58 36.05
C THR A 171 -26.35 -29.67 35.04
N GLY A 172 -27.68 -29.66 34.98
CA GLY A 172 -28.45 -28.74 34.14
C GLY A 172 -28.20 -27.26 34.49
N LYS A 173 -28.16 -26.93 35.79
CA LYS A 173 -27.79 -25.57 36.25
C LYS A 173 -26.36 -25.22 35.90
N LEU A 174 -25.42 -26.15 36.12
CA LEU A 174 -24.00 -25.95 35.83
C LEU A 174 -23.75 -25.76 34.33
N ASN A 175 -24.44 -26.51 33.47
CA ASN A 175 -24.37 -26.34 32.02
C ASN A 175 -24.90 -24.97 31.58
N LYS A 176 -26.03 -24.51 32.13
CA LYS A 176 -26.56 -23.16 31.86
C LYS A 176 -25.58 -22.07 32.30
N LEU A 177 -24.98 -22.22 33.48
CA LEU A 177 -23.96 -21.31 34.00
C LEU A 177 -22.69 -21.33 33.14
N GLY A 178 -22.26 -22.51 32.68
CA GLY A 178 -21.15 -22.67 31.74
C GLY A 178 -21.40 -21.96 30.41
N ILE A 179 -22.58 -22.13 29.81
CA ILE A 179 -22.98 -21.41 28.60
C ILE A 179 -22.98 -19.89 28.84
N LEU A 180 -23.54 -19.43 29.97
CA LEU A 180 -23.52 -18.00 30.32
C LEU A 180 -22.09 -17.46 30.44
N LEU A 181 -21.17 -18.22 31.06
CA LEU A 181 -19.78 -17.84 31.18
C LEU A 181 -19.06 -17.82 29.82
N VAL A 182 -19.36 -18.77 28.92
CA VAL A 182 -18.83 -18.76 27.55
C VAL A 182 -19.32 -17.53 26.78
N VAL A 183 -20.62 -17.22 26.85
CA VAL A 183 -21.20 -16.04 26.19
C VAL A 183 -20.61 -14.74 26.71
N THR A 184 -20.48 -14.60 28.04
CA THR A 184 -19.90 -13.40 28.65
C THR A 184 -18.41 -13.24 28.32
N ALA A 185 -17.64 -14.33 28.30
CA ALA A 185 -16.25 -14.30 27.88
C ALA A 185 -16.08 -13.97 26.38
N ALA A 186 -16.98 -14.48 25.52
CA ALA A 186 -17.00 -14.13 24.10
C ALA A 186 -17.32 -12.64 23.91
N ALA A 187 -18.32 -12.11 24.61
CA ALA A 187 -18.65 -10.69 24.60
C ALA A 187 -17.47 -9.83 25.08
N PHE A 188 -16.81 -10.23 26.17
CA PHE A 188 -15.62 -9.56 26.69
C PHE A 188 -14.46 -9.60 25.69
N SER A 189 -14.26 -10.73 24.99
CA SER A 189 -13.24 -10.87 23.95
C SER A 189 -13.47 -9.90 22.78
N ILE A 190 -14.72 -9.74 22.35
CA ILE A 190 -15.10 -8.79 21.29
C ILE A 190 -14.82 -7.36 21.76
N LEU A 191 -15.22 -7.00 22.99
CA LEU A 191 -14.95 -5.69 23.56
C LEU A 191 -13.44 -5.39 23.65
N LEU A 192 -12.65 -6.37 24.11
CA LEU A 192 -11.21 -6.28 24.17
C LEU A 192 -10.59 -6.10 22.77
N ALA A 193 -11.08 -6.82 21.77
CA ALA A 193 -10.62 -6.69 20.39
C ALA A 193 -10.91 -5.29 19.81
N ILE A 194 -12.13 -4.76 20.02
CA ILE A 194 -12.50 -3.40 19.60
C ILE A 194 -11.61 -2.37 20.31
N TRP A 195 -11.37 -2.56 21.61
CA TRP A 195 -10.52 -1.67 22.39
C TRP A 195 -9.05 -1.70 21.93
N LEU A 196 -8.47 -2.88 21.69
CA LEU A 196 -7.11 -3.03 21.14
C LEU A 196 -7.01 -2.39 19.74
N SER A 197 -8.00 -2.61 18.88
CA SER A 197 -8.07 -2.02 17.55
C SER A 197 -8.03 -0.49 17.63
N ARG A 198 -8.82 0.12 18.53
CA ARG A 198 -8.83 1.57 18.74
C ARG A 198 -7.56 2.09 19.41
N SER A 199 -7.01 1.38 20.39
CA SER A 199 -5.85 1.82 21.17
C SER A 199 -4.50 1.61 20.50
N ILE A 200 -4.39 0.69 19.53
CA ILE A 200 -3.11 0.29 18.94
C ILE A 200 -3.17 0.33 17.41
N THR A 201 -4.09 -0.44 16.82
CA THR A 201 -4.14 -0.64 15.36
C THR A 201 -4.48 0.65 14.62
N ASN A 202 -5.46 1.42 15.10
CA ASN A 202 -5.89 2.66 14.46
C ASN A 202 -4.80 3.75 14.44
N PRO A 203 -4.12 4.07 15.56
CA PRO A 203 -2.99 4.99 15.55
C PRO A 203 -1.87 4.59 14.57
N ILE A 204 -1.50 3.31 14.56
CA ILE A 204 -0.47 2.78 13.65
C ILE A 204 -0.92 2.94 12.18
N ARG A 205 -2.17 2.59 11.87
CA ARG A 205 -2.71 2.75 10.51
C ARG A 205 -2.71 4.21 10.06
N ARG A 206 -2.97 5.15 10.97
CA ARG A 206 -2.89 6.59 10.68
C ARG A 206 -1.44 7.03 10.44
N LEU A 207 -0.48 6.61 11.26
CA LEU A 207 0.95 6.87 11.04
C LEU A 207 1.41 6.39 9.67
N VAL A 208 1.02 5.18 9.26
CA VAL A 208 1.32 4.63 7.93
C VAL A 208 0.70 5.49 6.82
N ALA A 209 -0.53 5.97 7.01
CA ALA A 209 -1.18 6.84 6.04
C ALA A 209 -0.46 8.19 5.91
N THR A 210 -0.08 8.82 7.03
CA THR A 210 0.70 10.07 7.04
C THR A 210 2.06 9.88 6.37
N ALA A 211 2.79 8.80 6.68
CA ALA A 211 4.06 8.48 6.02
C ALA A 211 3.91 8.33 4.50
N LYS A 212 2.81 7.73 4.03
CA LYS A 212 2.51 7.61 2.59
C LYS A 212 2.12 8.92 1.93
N GLN A 213 1.59 9.89 2.66
CA GLN A 213 1.31 11.24 2.14
C GLN A 213 2.59 12.05 2.01
N ILE A 214 3.46 11.96 3.02
CA ILE A 214 4.78 12.59 3.02
C ILE A 214 5.66 12.06 1.89
N SER A 215 5.66 10.74 1.64
CA SER A 215 6.41 10.17 0.51
C SER A 215 5.91 10.62 -0.86
N LYS A 216 4.69 11.16 -0.94
CA LYS A 216 4.12 11.78 -2.14
C LYS A 216 4.33 13.30 -2.22
N GLY A 217 5.12 13.87 -1.31
CA GLY A 217 5.43 15.31 -1.28
C GLY A 217 4.41 16.18 -0.53
N ARG A 218 3.41 15.60 0.13
CA ARG A 218 2.48 16.36 0.99
C ARG A 218 3.05 16.47 2.40
N MET A 219 3.66 17.61 2.69
CA MET A 219 4.37 17.85 3.95
C MET A 219 3.50 18.52 5.03
N ASP A 220 2.30 18.99 4.71
CA ASP A 220 1.37 19.69 5.59
C ASP A 220 0.67 18.80 6.63
N THR A 221 0.94 17.49 6.60
CA THR A 221 0.24 16.50 7.40
C THR A 221 1.04 16.08 8.62
N LYS A 222 0.45 16.16 9.82
CA LYS A 222 1.04 15.65 11.05
C LYS A 222 0.33 14.37 11.51
N ALA A 223 1.07 13.50 12.18
CA ALA A 223 0.46 12.39 12.90
C ALA A 223 -0.39 12.94 14.05
N PRO A 224 -1.56 12.35 14.31
CA PRO A 224 -2.46 12.83 15.37
C PRO A 224 -1.77 12.77 16.73
N GLU A 225 -1.96 13.83 17.51
CA GLU A 225 -1.55 13.82 18.91
C GLU A 225 -2.38 12.78 19.65
N SER A 226 -1.69 11.87 20.33
CA SER A 226 -2.33 10.88 21.18
C SER A 226 -2.27 11.39 22.61
N ASP A 227 -3.43 11.63 23.22
CA ASP A 227 -3.55 11.96 24.64
C ASP A 227 -3.15 10.78 25.56
N SER A 228 -2.90 9.60 24.99
CA SER A 228 -2.39 8.46 25.75
C SER A 228 -0.94 8.70 26.16
N ASN A 229 -0.61 8.48 27.44
CA ASN A 229 0.78 8.49 27.88
C ASN A 229 1.43 7.10 27.71
N ASP A 230 1.37 6.56 26.49
CA ASP A 230 1.89 5.22 26.13
C ASP A 230 2.87 5.26 24.95
N GLU A 231 3.41 4.10 24.56
CA GLU A 231 4.43 3.98 23.52
C GLU A 231 4.00 4.57 22.17
N ILE A 232 2.70 4.54 21.86
CA ILE A 232 2.16 5.11 20.63
C ILE A 232 2.32 6.63 20.62
N SER A 233 2.12 7.29 21.76
CA SER A 233 2.31 8.74 21.86
C SER A 233 3.77 9.16 21.68
N ILE A 234 4.70 8.36 22.22
CA ILE A 234 6.14 8.58 22.03
C ILE A 234 6.46 8.46 20.54
N LEU A 235 5.95 7.41 19.89
CA LEU A 235 6.13 7.20 18.45
C LEU A 235 5.54 8.36 17.62
N CYS A 236 4.34 8.84 17.95
CA CYS A 236 3.71 9.96 17.25
C CYS A 236 4.52 11.25 17.39
N ARG A 237 5.01 11.56 18.60
CA ARG A 237 5.87 12.74 18.84
C ARG A 237 7.20 12.64 18.10
N SER A 238 7.87 11.50 18.16
CA SER A 238 9.13 11.27 17.43
C SER A 238 8.93 11.33 15.92
N PHE A 239 7.82 10.79 15.41
CA PHE A 239 7.47 10.88 14.00
C PHE A 239 7.22 12.33 13.57
N ASN A 240 6.43 13.10 14.33
CA ASN A 240 6.20 14.51 14.04
C ASN A 240 7.49 15.34 14.07
N GLY A 241 8.40 15.09 15.04
CA GLY A 241 9.71 15.74 15.05
C GLY A 241 10.56 15.43 13.82
N MET A 242 10.46 14.22 13.26
CA MET A 242 11.12 13.87 12.01
C MET A 242 10.54 14.64 10.82
N ILE A 243 9.22 14.83 10.76
CA ILE A 243 8.55 15.62 9.72
C ILE A 243 9.04 17.07 9.77
N ASP A 244 9.02 17.67 10.97
CA ASP A 244 9.44 19.05 11.17
C ASP A 244 10.92 19.25 10.76
N ASN A 245 11.80 18.29 11.10
CA ASN A 245 13.20 18.31 10.65
C ASN A 245 13.35 18.22 9.13
N ILE A 246 12.57 17.36 8.46
CA ILE A 246 12.60 17.23 6.99
C ILE A 246 12.15 18.54 6.33
N GLN A 247 11.08 19.15 6.84
CA GLN A 247 10.59 20.45 6.33
C GLN A 247 11.65 21.54 6.47
N GLN A 248 12.33 21.61 7.62
CA GLN A 248 13.40 22.57 7.84
C GLN A 248 14.55 22.37 6.85
N LEU A 249 15.01 21.11 6.68
CA LEU A 249 16.09 20.79 5.73
C LEU A 249 15.70 21.13 4.27
N MET A 250 14.44 20.94 3.88
CA MET A 250 13.97 21.33 2.55
C MET A 250 13.95 22.86 2.38
N ALA A 251 13.47 23.60 3.38
CA ALA A 251 13.44 25.06 3.34
C ALA A 251 14.85 25.66 3.27
N GLU A 252 15.80 25.11 4.03
CA GLU A 252 17.21 25.49 3.96
C GLU A 252 17.81 25.21 2.58
N ASN A 253 17.52 24.04 1.99
CA ASN A 253 18.00 23.68 0.66
C ASN A 253 17.46 24.64 -0.42
N ILE A 254 16.17 24.98 -0.38
CA ILE A 254 15.58 25.96 -1.32
C ILE A 254 16.27 27.32 -1.19
N ASN A 255 16.49 27.80 0.03
CA ASN A 255 17.19 29.07 0.26
C ASN A 255 18.62 29.05 -0.29
N ASN A 256 19.35 27.94 -0.12
CA ASN A 256 20.69 27.77 -0.67
C ASN A 256 20.69 27.77 -2.20
N LEU A 257 19.74 27.08 -2.84
CA LEU A 257 19.59 27.10 -4.30
C LEU A 257 19.29 28.51 -4.83
N GLU A 258 18.48 29.29 -4.12
CA GLU A 258 18.18 30.68 -4.48
C GLU A 258 19.43 31.57 -4.38
N LYS A 259 20.24 31.40 -3.31
CA LYS A 259 21.52 32.08 -3.17
C LYS A 259 22.49 31.72 -4.30
N ASP A 260 22.61 30.43 -4.63
CA ASP A 260 23.48 29.97 -5.72
C ASP A 260 23.06 30.56 -7.07
N ARG A 261 21.75 30.69 -7.30
CA ARG A 261 21.21 31.35 -8.49
C ARG A 261 21.59 32.83 -8.53
N LEU A 262 21.43 33.55 -7.42
CA LEU A 262 21.77 34.96 -7.32
C LEU A 262 23.28 35.21 -7.53
N VAL A 263 24.13 34.34 -6.96
CA VAL A 263 25.58 34.41 -7.16
C VAL A 263 25.93 34.28 -8.63
N LYS A 264 25.37 33.29 -9.34
CA LYS A 264 25.58 33.12 -10.78
C LYS A 264 25.15 34.34 -11.60
N GLU A 265 24.03 34.96 -11.25
CA GLU A 265 23.55 36.16 -11.93
C GLU A 265 24.52 37.34 -11.75
N LEU A 266 25.05 37.52 -10.54
CA LEU A 266 26.07 38.54 -10.26
C LEU A 266 27.38 38.26 -10.98
N GLU A 267 27.81 37.00 -11.07
CA GLU A 267 29.00 36.60 -11.84
C GLU A 267 28.82 36.92 -13.33
N LEU A 268 27.67 36.59 -13.91
CA LEU A 268 27.36 36.91 -15.32
C LEU A 268 27.37 38.42 -15.56
N LYS A 269 26.72 39.20 -14.69
CA LYS A 269 26.70 40.66 -14.78
C LYS A 269 28.11 41.27 -14.67
N THR A 270 28.94 40.71 -13.80
CA THR A 270 30.34 41.12 -13.64
C THR A 270 31.14 40.82 -14.92
N LEU A 271 30.99 39.62 -15.49
CA LEU A 271 31.63 39.24 -16.75
C LEU A 271 31.23 40.18 -17.90
N GLN A 272 29.93 40.51 -18.01
CA GLN A 272 29.45 41.47 -19.02
C GLN A 272 30.07 42.87 -18.83
N SER A 273 30.26 43.32 -17.59
CA SER A 273 30.85 44.64 -17.31
C SER A 273 32.35 44.77 -17.66
N GLN A 274 33.06 43.65 -17.88
CA GLN A 274 34.49 43.68 -18.22
C GLN A 274 34.77 44.29 -19.61
N ILE A 275 33.78 44.32 -20.51
CA ILE A 275 33.86 45.10 -21.75
C ILE A 275 33.38 46.51 -21.44
N ASN A 276 34.29 47.47 -21.29
CA ASN A 276 33.91 48.88 -21.08
C ASN A 276 33.35 49.48 -22.38
N PRO A 277 32.03 49.68 -22.54
CA PRO A 277 31.45 50.17 -23.79
C PRO A 277 31.95 51.58 -24.12
N HIS A 278 32.17 52.40 -23.10
CA HIS A 278 32.67 53.76 -23.24
C HIS A 278 34.09 53.78 -23.81
N PHE A 279 34.96 52.85 -23.42
CA PHE A 279 36.29 52.73 -24.02
C PHE A 279 36.21 52.39 -25.51
N LEU A 280 35.35 51.46 -25.91
CA LEU A 280 35.17 51.09 -27.32
C LEU A 280 34.60 52.25 -28.15
N PHE A 281 33.58 52.96 -27.66
CA PHE A 281 33.02 54.13 -28.34
C PHE A 281 34.04 55.26 -28.48
N ASN A 282 34.82 55.52 -27.42
CA ASN A 282 35.84 56.56 -27.46
C ASN A 282 36.97 56.21 -28.43
N THR A 283 37.37 54.95 -28.48
CA THR A 283 38.38 54.45 -29.41
C THR A 283 37.91 54.63 -30.86
N LEU A 284 36.70 54.17 -31.20
CA LEU A 284 36.15 54.30 -32.55
C LEU A 284 35.90 55.76 -32.97
N ASN A 285 35.43 56.61 -32.05
CA ASN A 285 35.27 58.04 -32.31
C ASN A 285 36.62 58.73 -32.54
N SER A 286 37.68 58.30 -31.85
CA SER A 286 39.03 58.83 -32.05
C SER A 286 39.59 58.42 -33.42
N ILE A 287 39.38 57.15 -33.82
CA ILE A 287 39.73 56.64 -35.15
C ILE A 287 38.98 57.41 -36.25
N SER A 288 37.67 57.64 -36.09
CA SER A 288 36.87 58.42 -37.04
C SER A 288 37.42 59.84 -37.23
N LYS A 289 37.71 60.55 -36.13
CA LYS A 289 38.24 61.91 -36.17
C LYS A 289 39.63 61.97 -36.83
N LEU A 290 40.51 61.00 -36.52
CA LEU A 290 41.83 60.92 -37.14
C LEU A 290 41.72 60.70 -38.65
N ALA A 291 40.88 59.75 -39.08
CA ALA A 291 40.62 59.48 -40.49
C ALA A 291 40.06 60.71 -41.22
N TYR A 292 39.19 61.49 -40.58
CA TYR A 292 38.67 62.73 -41.14
C TYR A 292 39.77 63.78 -41.36
N LEU A 293 40.67 63.95 -40.38
CA LEU A 293 41.81 64.89 -40.48
C LEU A 293 42.82 64.49 -41.56
N GLU A 294 42.98 63.19 -41.82
CA GLU A 294 43.83 62.65 -42.88
C GLU A 294 43.18 62.68 -44.27
N GLY A 295 41.97 63.25 -44.39
CA GLY A 295 41.21 63.30 -45.66
C GLY A 295 40.59 61.96 -46.07
N ALA A 296 40.64 60.94 -45.22
CA ALA A 296 40.08 59.61 -45.45
C ALA A 296 38.60 59.54 -45.05
N ALA A 297 37.74 60.31 -45.73
CA ALA A 297 36.31 60.45 -45.41
C ALA A 297 35.58 59.10 -45.30
N LYS A 298 35.80 58.16 -46.24
CA LYS A 298 35.18 56.82 -46.21
C LYS A 298 35.56 56.00 -44.97
N THR A 299 36.81 56.15 -44.49
CA THR A 299 37.28 55.48 -43.28
C THR A 299 36.65 56.08 -42.03
N SER A 300 36.47 57.40 -42.01
CA SER A 300 35.73 58.09 -40.94
C SER A 300 34.28 57.60 -40.86
N ASP A 301 33.57 57.57 -41.99
CA ASP A 301 32.17 57.14 -42.04
C ASP A 301 31.99 55.69 -41.61
N LEU A 302 32.91 54.80 -42.01
CA LEU A 302 32.90 53.41 -41.57
C LEU A 302 33.11 53.28 -40.05
N ALA A 303 34.06 54.02 -39.48
CA ALA A 303 34.31 54.03 -38.04
C ALA A 303 33.10 54.57 -37.24
N VAL A 304 32.38 55.56 -37.78
CA VAL A 304 31.11 56.05 -37.21
C VAL A 304 30.03 54.98 -37.28
N SER A 305 29.89 54.28 -38.43
CA SER A 305 28.92 53.20 -38.62
C SER A 305 29.15 52.09 -37.60
N VAL A 306 30.41 51.66 -37.38
CA VAL A 306 30.77 50.66 -36.36
C VAL A 306 30.48 51.17 -34.94
N SER A 307 30.79 52.43 -34.64
CA SER A 307 30.51 53.05 -33.33
C SER A 307 29.01 53.08 -33.01
N ARG A 308 28.18 53.41 -34.00
CA ARG A 308 26.71 53.41 -33.89
C ARG A 308 26.15 51.99 -33.71
N LEU A 309 26.64 51.04 -34.50
CA LEU A 309 26.25 49.63 -34.41
C LEU A 309 26.55 49.07 -33.02
N LEU A 310 27.78 49.24 -32.55
CA LEU A 310 28.20 48.75 -31.24
C LEU A 310 27.40 49.40 -30.09
N ARG A 311 27.08 50.69 -30.22
CA ARG A 311 26.31 51.42 -29.20
C ARG A 311 24.90 50.87 -29.05
N TYR A 312 24.24 50.62 -30.17
CA TYR A 312 22.91 50.07 -30.19
C TYR A 312 22.86 48.69 -29.52
N ASN A 313 23.80 47.81 -29.86
CA ASN A 313 23.86 46.44 -29.34
C ASN A 313 24.12 46.37 -27.82
N LEU A 314 24.87 47.33 -27.27
CA LEU A 314 25.26 47.34 -25.86
C LEU A 314 24.30 48.11 -24.95
N GLN A 315 23.43 48.98 -25.49
CA GLN A 315 22.56 49.84 -24.68
C GLN A 315 21.10 49.39 -24.58
N LYS A 316 20.57 48.59 -25.51
CA LYS A 316 19.11 48.47 -25.71
C LYS A 316 18.53 47.04 -25.71
N LEU A 317 19.21 46.06 -25.13
CA LEU A 317 18.81 44.64 -25.24
C LEU A 317 17.40 44.30 -24.69
N ASP A 318 16.87 45.06 -23.72
CA ASP A 318 15.62 44.73 -23.01
C ASP A 318 14.46 45.71 -23.24
N GLN A 319 14.51 46.55 -24.29
CA GLN A 319 13.49 47.58 -24.53
C GLN A 319 12.83 47.48 -25.91
N ALA A 320 11.54 47.80 -25.96
CA ALA A 320 10.81 47.99 -27.21
C ALA A 320 11.19 49.34 -27.84
N VAL A 321 11.68 49.30 -29.07
CA VAL A 321 12.18 50.45 -29.81
C VAL A 321 11.25 50.76 -31.00
N PRO A 322 11.15 52.03 -31.41
CA PRO A 322 10.50 52.38 -32.68
C PRO A 322 11.18 51.67 -33.86
N LEU A 323 10.40 51.23 -34.85
CA LEU A 323 10.91 50.55 -36.04
C LEU A 323 11.94 51.41 -36.81
N ARG A 324 11.79 52.74 -36.79
CA ARG A 324 12.83 53.68 -37.30
C ARG A 324 14.22 53.46 -36.71
N GLU A 325 14.32 53.06 -35.45
CA GLU A 325 15.62 52.81 -34.81
C GLU A 325 16.24 51.51 -35.32
N GLU A 326 15.43 50.44 -35.45
CA GLU A 326 15.88 49.18 -36.05
C GLU A 326 16.32 49.39 -37.50
N VAL A 327 15.54 50.15 -38.29
CA VAL A 327 15.86 50.50 -39.69
C VAL A 327 17.17 51.27 -39.77
N ALA A 328 17.35 52.30 -38.94
CA ALA A 328 18.60 53.06 -38.90
C ALA A 328 19.77 52.14 -38.55
N HIS A 329 19.59 51.25 -37.57
CA HIS A 329 20.63 50.32 -37.14
C HIS A 329 21.02 49.32 -38.24
N VAL A 330 20.05 48.70 -38.92
CA VAL A 330 20.35 47.79 -40.03
C VAL A 330 20.91 48.51 -41.26
N THR A 331 20.57 49.79 -41.46
CA THR A 331 21.19 50.61 -42.50
C THR A 331 22.68 50.80 -42.23
N GLU A 332 23.08 51.06 -40.98
CA GLU A 332 24.51 51.12 -40.61
C GLU A 332 25.22 49.78 -40.84
N TYR A 333 24.56 48.65 -40.52
CA TYR A 333 25.07 47.32 -40.84
C TYR A 333 25.27 47.12 -42.34
N MET A 334 24.26 47.45 -43.16
CA MET A 334 24.36 47.36 -44.63
C MET A 334 25.48 48.24 -45.19
N ASN A 335 25.69 49.46 -44.64
CA ASN A 335 26.79 50.34 -45.03
C ASN A 335 28.16 49.70 -44.77
N ILE A 336 28.34 49.06 -43.60
CA ILE A 336 29.56 48.34 -43.25
C ILE A 336 29.82 47.20 -44.24
N GLN A 337 28.79 46.40 -44.55
CA GLN A 337 28.92 45.30 -45.49
C GLN A 337 29.15 45.77 -46.93
N LYS A 338 28.49 46.85 -47.36
CA LYS A 338 28.73 47.48 -48.67
C LYS A 338 30.17 47.97 -48.81
N ALA A 339 30.76 48.52 -47.76
CA ALA A 339 32.17 48.93 -47.77
C ALA A 339 33.13 47.73 -47.94
N ARG A 340 32.79 46.57 -47.37
CA ARG A 340 33.59 45.34 -47.43
C ARG A 340 33.47 44.61 -48.78
N PHE A 341 32.26 44.50 -49.32
CA PHE A 341 31.96 43.69 -50.51
C PHE A 341 31.77 44.51 -51.81
N ARG A 342 31.75 45.85 -51.71
CA ARG A 342 31.67 46.80 -52.83
C ARG A 342 30.50 46.47 -53.76
N ASP A 343 30.74 46.41 -55.06
CA ASP A 343 29.72 46.24 -56.11
C ASP A 343 29.21 44.80 -56.23
N ARG A 344 29.74 43.85 -55.42
CA ARG A 344 29.27 42.46 -55.41
C ARG A 344 27.86 42.31 -54.85
N ILE A 345 27.42 43.27 -54.03
CA ILE A 345 26.15 43.21 -53.29
C ILE A 345 25.38 44.53 -53.46
N ALA A 346 24.14 44.42 -53.92
CA ALA A 346 23.18 45.52 -53.98
C ALA A 346 22.21 45.43 -52.79
N PHE A 347 22.15 46.50 -52.00
CA PHE A 347 21.15 46.66 -50.95
C PHE A 347 20.01 47.54 -51.48
N VAL A 348 18.78 47.04 -51.39
CA VAL A 348 17.56 47.74 -51.78
C VAL A 348 16.72 47.98 -50.53
N ILE A 349 16.34 49.23 -50.29
CA ILE A 349 15.51 49.60 -49.14
C ILE A 349 14.27 50.31 -49.67
N ASN A 350 13.09 49.75 -49.39
CA ASN A 350 11.80 50.30 -49.79
C ASN A 350 10.90 50.43 -48.56
N ILE A 351 10.74 51.65 -48.06
CA ILE A 351 10.10 51.89 -46.76
C ILE A 351 8.99 52.92 -46.90
N ASP A 352 7.80 52.56 -46.41
CA ASP A 352 6.74 53.51 -46.10
C ASP A 352 7.01 54.17 -44.75
N GLU A 353 7.29 55.47 -44.74
CA GLU A 353 7.60 56.21 -43.52
C GLU A 353 6.49 56.14 -42.46
N ARG A 354 5.24 55.91 -42.87
CA ARG A 354 4.08 55.80 -41.97
C ARG A 354 4.14 54.55 -41.08
N ALA A 355 4.86 53.52 -41.50
CA ALA A 355 5.02 52.27 -40.74
C ALA A 355 6.11 52.34 -39.67
N LEU A 356 6.94 53.40 -39.66
CA LEU A 356 8.16 53.47 -38.85
C LEU A 356 7.96 53.79 -37.36
N ASP A 357 6.74 54.17 -36.95
CA ASP A 357 6.41 54.48 -35.56
C ASP A 357 5.97 53.26 -34.74
N GLY A 358 5.77 52.10 -35.39
CA GLY A 358 5.49 50.84 -34.71
C GLY A 358 6.60 50.44 -33.74
N ARG A 359 6.25 49.78 -32.64
CA ARG A 359 7.20 49.31 -31.63
C ARG A 359 7.54 47.84 -31.86
N ILE A 360 8.83 47.51 -31.79
CA ILE A 360 9.34 46.15 -31.98
C ILE A 360 10.45 45.87 -30.94
N PRO A 361 10.67 44.62 -30.52
CA PRO A 361 11.84 44.28 -29.70
C PRO A 361 13.14 44.69 -30.38
N CYS A 362 14.06 45.32 -29.64
CA CYS A 362 15.37 45.71 -30.15
C CYS A 362 16.18 44.50 -30.68
N LEU A 363 16.97 44.69 -31.74
CA LEU A 363 17.74 43.67 -32.45
C LEU A 363 16.87 42.60 -33.11
N THR A 364 15.80 43.00 -33.79
CA THR A 364 14.91 42.11 -34.54
C THR A 364 15.28 42.04 -36.01
N LEU A 365 15.51 43.19 -36.67
CA LEU A 365 15.82 43.19 -38.10
C LEU A 365 17.26 42.72 -38.36
N GLN A 366 18.21 43.08 -37.49
CA GLN A 366 19.62 42.78 -37.70
C GLN A 366 19.90 41.27 -37.81
N PRO A 367 19.43 40.38 -36.91
CA PRO A 367 19.74 38.95 -37.03
C PRO A 367 19.13 38.29 -38.27
N ILE A 368 17.97 38.76 -38.74
CA ILE A 368 17.33 38.24 -39.95
C ILE A 368 18.14 38.67 -41.19
N LEU A 369 18.53 39.93 -41.26
CA LEU A 369 19.36 40.49 -42.32
C LEU A 369 20.76 39.85 -42.33
N GLU A 370 21.38 39.68 -41.16
CA GLU A 370 22.66 38.99 -41.02
C GLU A 370 22.58 37.54 -41.49
N ASN A 371 21.48 36.84 -41.18
CA ASN A 371 21.24 35.50 -41.71
C ASN A 371 21.11 35.49 -43.23
N ALA A 372 20.34 36.41 -43.81
CA ALA A 372 20.19 36.54 -45.26
C ALA A 372 21.55 36.87 -45.93
N PHE A 373 22.38 37.67 -45.26
CA PHE A 373 23.73 37.98 -45.72
C PHE A 373 24.66 36.76 -45.69
N VAL A 374 24.89 36.19 -44.50
CA VAL A 374 25.88 35.13 -44.26
C VAL A 374 25.50 33.83 -44.94
N HIS A 375 24.22 33.45 -44.89
CA HIS A 375 23.74 32.18 -45.43
C HIS A 375 23.17 32.27 -46.84
N GLY A 376 22.59 33.41 -47.21
CA GLY A 376 22.03 33.60 -48.55
C GLY A 376 23.10 33.95 -49.57
N ILE A 377 23.80 35.06 -49.34
CA ILE A 377 24.50 35.78 -50.43
C ILE A 377 26.01 35.98 -50.25
N GLU A 378 26.61 35.72 -49.09
CA GLU A 378 28.05 35.96 -48.83
C GLU A 378 28.96 35.19 -49.82
N GLN A 379 28.54 34.00 -50.25
CA GLN A 379 29.29 33.15 -51.18
C GLN A 379 29.09 33.49 -52.66
N MET A 380 28.19 34.40 -53.01
CA MET A 380 27.95 34.79 -54.40
C MET A 380 29.10 35.67 -54.92
N GLU A 381 29.64 35.33 -56.09
CA GLU A 381 30.78 36.07 -56.67
C GLU A 381 30.34 37.47 -57.14
N GLU A 382 29.20 37.59 -57.83
CA GLU A 382 28.58 38.84 -58.29
C GLU A 382 27.05 38.77 -58.30
N GLY A 383 26.37 39.93 -58.30
CA GLY A 383 24.92 40.02 -58.51
C GLY A 383 24.06 39.66 -57.29
N ALA A 384 24.63 39.66 -56.09
CA ALA A 384 23.87 39.48 -54.86
C ALA A 384 22.96 40.68 -54.59
N VAL A 385 21.72 40.43 -54.21
CA VAL A 385 20.71 41.44 -53.89
C VAL A 385 20.10 41.09 -52.54
N LEU A 386 20.10 42.06 -51.63
CA LEU A 386 19.38 42.00 -50.36
C LEU A 386 18.41 43.17 -50.29
N GLU A 387 17.13 42.86 -50.18
CA GLU A 387 16.03 43.82 -50.14
C GLU A 387 15.38 43.84 -48.75
N LEU A 388 15.19 45.03 -48.20
CA LEU A 388 14.36 45.30 -47.03
C LEU A 388 13.17 46.14 -47.48
N ALA A 389 11.98 45.56 -47.41
CA ALA A 389 10.73 46.24 -47.68
C ALA A 389 9.91 46.38 -46.39
N ILE A 390 9.39 47.58 -46.13
CA ILE A 390 8.51 47.87 -44.99
C ILE A 390 7.32 48.65 -45.50
N HIS A 391 6.13 48.10 -45.37
CA HIS A 391 4.90 48.68 -45.88
C HIS A 391 3.82 48.73 -44.80
N LEU A 392 2.95 49.73 -44.88
CA LEU A 392 1.73 49.77 -44.09
C LEU A 392 0.62 49.06 -44.87
N GLY A 393 0.20 47.90 -44.37
CA GLY A 393 -0.88 47.07 -44.91
C GLY A 393 -2.27 47.55 -44.48
N GLU A 394 -3.27 46.72 -44.76
CA GLU A 394 -4.66 46.96 -44.31
C GLU A 394 -4.77 46.76 -42.77
N GLU A 395 -5.76 47.39 -42.13
CA GLU A 395 -6.04 47.24 -40.69
C GLU A 395 -4.89 47.64 -39.73
N ASP A 396 -4.14 48.71 -40.04
CA ASP A 396 -3.00 49.18 -39.22
C ASP A 396 -1.94 48.09 -38.96
N GLN A 397 -1.69 47.23 -39.94
CA GLN A 397 -0.63 46.23 -39.88
C GLN A 397 0.65 46.72 -40.59
N VAL A 398 1.80 46.49 -39.98
CA VAL A 398 3.12 46.73 -40.56
C VAL A 398 3.63 45.42 -41.14
N GLU A 399 3.83 45.41 -42.46
CA GLU A 399 4.41 44.28 -43.17
C GLU A 399 5.90 44.54 -43.40
N ILE A 400 6.73 43.60 -42.93
CA ILE A 400 8.19 43.66 -43.09
C ILE A 400 8.62 42.44 -43.89
N GLU A 401 9.33 42.67 -44.99
CA GLU A 401 9.91 41.64 -45.84
C GLU A 401 11.42 41.85 -45.96
N ILE A 402 12.18 40.80 -45.69
CA ILE A 402 13.62 40.73 -45.96
C ILE A 402 13.82 39.64 -47.00
N ARG A 403 14.32 40.01 -48.18
CA ARG A 403 14.47 39.11 -49.31
C ARG A 403 15.89 39.11 -49.84
N ASP A 404 16.42 37.92 -50.08
CA ASP A 404 17.69 37.70 -50.76
C ASP A 404 17.53 36.82 -52.01
N ASN A 405 18.48 36.92 -52.95
CA ASN A 405 18.57 36.08 -54.14
C ASN A 405 19.64 34.98 -54.00
N GLY A 406 19.90 34.54 -52.78
CA GLY A 406 20.96 33.62 -52.43
C GLY A 406 20.65 32.14 -52.70
N VAL A 407 21.38 31.26 -52.03
CA VAL A 407 21.28 29.79 -52.20
C VAL A 407 19.96 29.18 -51.74
N GLY A 408 19.15 29.92 -50.96
CA GLY A 408 17.88 29.42 -50.43
C GLY A 408 18.03 28.27 -49.43
N MET A 409 16.91 27.78 -48.92
CA MET A 409 16.81 26.69 -47.94
C MET A 409 15.77 25.67 -48.39
N ASN A 410 15.99 24.39 -48.07
CA ASN A 410 14.98 23.37 -48.32
C ASN A 410 13.76 23.50 -47.39
N ARG A 411 12.65 22.91 -47.84
CA ARG A 411 11.36 22.94 -47.16
C ARG A 411 11.39 22.29 -45.77
N GLU A 412 12.26 21.30 -45.56
CA GLU A 412 12.43 20.67 -44.25
C GLU A 412 13.03 21.65 -43.23
N THR A 413 14.02 22.45 -43.65
CA THR A 413 14.66 23.47 -42.81
C THR A 413 13.70 24.60 -42.48
N VAL A 414 12.92 25.06 -43.47
CA VAL A 414 11.86 26.06 -43.26
C VAL A 414 10.83 25.57 -42.24
N ASN A 415 10.34 24.33 -42.40
CA ASN A 415 9.36 23.74 -41.47
C ASN A 415 9.92 23.59 -40.05
N LYS A 416 11.18 23.16 -39.90
CA LYS A 416 11.84 23.06 -38.59
C LYS A 416 11.94 24.41 -37.89
N LEU A 417 12.30 25.46 -38.62
CA LEU A 417 12.38 26.82 -38.08
C LEU A 417 10.99 27.30 -37.62
N LEU A 418 9.96 27.17 -38.45
CA LEU A 418 8.60 27.60 -38.10
C LEU A 418 7.97 26.77 -36.96
N GLN A 419 8.20 25.46 -36.93
CA GLN A 419 7.68 24.58 -35.87
C GLN A 419 8.33 24.87 -34.51
N SER A 420 9.64 25.15 -34.50
CA SER A 420 10.38 25.45 -33.26
C SER A 420 9.88 26.71 -32.55
N VAL A 421 9.23 27.65 -33.26
CA VAL A 421 8.65 28.87 -32.68
C VAL A 421 7.39 28.57 -31.86
N ARG A 422 6.67 27.49 -32.18
CA ARG A 422 5.35 27.16 -31.59
C ARG A 422 5.40 26.18 -30.42
N GLU A 423 6.55 25.55 -30.13
CA GLU A 423 6.68 24.54 -29.08
C GLU A 423 7.28 25.12 -27.78
N GLU A 424 6.64 24.86 -26.62
CA GLU A 424 7.02 25.40 -25.31
C GLU A 424 8.30 24.77 -24.68
N ALA A 425 8.97 23.81 -25.33
CA ALA A 425 10.07 23.05 -24.73
C ALA A 425 11.35 22.99 -25.59
N PRO A 426 12.55 23.18 -25.02
CA PRO A 426 13.80 23.10 -25.76
C PRO A 426 14.21 21.63 -25.98
N ARG A 427 14.46 21.26 -27.25
CA ARG A 427 15.28 20.09 -27.62
C ARG A 427 16.54 20.51 -28.39
N PHE A 428 17.33 21.45 -27.89
CA PHE A 428 18.69 21.64 -28.40
C PHE A 428 19.67 22.00 -27.27
N GLY A 429 20.07 20.97 -26.51
CA GLY A 429 21.29 21.00 -25.71
C GLY A 429 22.44 20.47 -26.56
N GLY A 430 23.11 21.35 -27.31
CA GLY A 430 24.26 20.99 -28.13
C GLY A 430 25.24 22.16 -28.23
N LYS A 431 26.41 22.02 -27.61
CA LYS A 431 27.55 22.92 -27.83
C LYS A 431 28.00 22.80 -29.29
N GLY A 432 28.01 23.92 -30.01
CA GLY A 432 28.78 24.06 -31.26
C GLY A 432 27.99 24.67 -32.41
N GLN A 433 28.49 25.81 -32.89
CA GLN A 433 28.10 26.60 -34.08
C GLN A 433 26.88 27.52 -33.92
N SER A 434 27.16 28.82 -33.85
CA SER A 434 26.27 29.91 -33.42
C SER A 434 25.37 30.51 -34.52
N THR A 435 25.21 29.85 -35.67
CA THR A 435 24.60 30.49 -36.85
C THR A 435 23.08 30.29 -36.97
N GLY A 436 22.50 29.26 -36.33
CA GLY A 436 21.06 28.98 -36.39
C GLY A 436 20.20 29.56 -35.24
N LEU A 437 20.82 30.10 -34.19
CA LEU A 437 20.12 30.56 -32.97
C LEU A 437 19.53 31.97 -33.09
N GLY A 438 20.08 32.82 -33.96
CA GLY A 438 19.73 34.23 -34.07
C GLY A 438 18.28 34.46 -34.51
N THR A 439 17.88 33.89 -35.65
CA THR A 439 16.54 34.03 -36.22
C THR A 439 15.46 33.32 -35.39
N HIS A 440 15.75 32.13 -34.85
CA HIS A 440 14.84 31.44 -33.93
C HIS A 440 14.51 32.29 -32.69
N ASN A 441 15.52 32.88 -32.06
CA ASN A 441 15.33 33.75 -30.91
C ASN A 441 14.53 35.01 -31.27
N VAL A 442 14.74 35.59 -32.46
CA VAL A 442 13.96 36.72 -32.95
C VAL A 442 12.49 36.35 -33.11
N PHE A 443 12.18 35.25 -33.80
CA PHE A 443 10.80 34.81 -34.01
C PHE A 443 10.08 34.49 -32.70
N LYS A 444 10.76 33.80 -31.78
CA LYS A 444 10.21 33.52 -30.44
C LYS A 444 9.95 34.80 -29.66
N ARG A 445 10.84 35.80 -29.74
CA ARG A 445 10.67 37.08 -29.06
C ARG A 445 9.55 37.91 -29.68
N LEU A 446 9.37 37.86 -30.99
CA LEU A 446 8.21 38.47 -31.67
C LEU A 446 6.91 37.81 -31.21
N HIS A 447 6.88 36.47 -31.16
CA HIS A 447 5.73 35.70 -30.66
C HIS A 447 5.30 36.08 -29.25
N LEU A 448 6.27 36.20 -28.34
CA LEU A 448 6.03 36.61 -26.96
C LEU A 448 5.68 38.09 -26.82
N PHE A 449 6.18 38.96 -27.70
CA PHE A 449 5.94 40.40 -27.61
C PHE A 449 4.56 40.81 -28.15
N PHE A 450 4.05 40.09 -29.15
CA PHE A 450 2.76 40.34 -29.77
C PHE A 450 1.66 39.34 -29.33
N ASP A 451 1.90 38.54 -28.29
CA ASP A 451 0.97 37.51 -27.78
C ASP A 451 0.41 36.59 -28.88
N GLY A 452 1.25 36.22 -29.87
CA GLY A 452 0.86 35.38 -30.99
C GLY A 452 0.02 36.05 -32.08
N GLN A 453 -0.13 37.37 -32.05
CA GLN A 453 -0.81 38.14 -33.10
C GLN A 453 0.08 38.40 -34.34
N GLU A 454 1.35 38.06 -34.27
CA GLU A 454 2.25 38.16 -35.42
C GLU A 454 2.05 37.00 -36.41
N HIS A 455 2.30 37.28 -37.68
CA HIS A 455 2.30 36.26 -38.72
C HIS A 455 3.66 36.21 -39.37
N ILE A 456 4.40 35.12 -39.16
CA ILE A 456 5.72 34.89 -39.74
C ILE A 456 5.59 33.87 -40.87
N ALA A 457 6.07 34.23 -42.05
CA ALA A 457 6.15 33.38 -43.23
C ALA A 457 7.59 33.37 -43.76
N ILE A 458 8.05 32.21 -44.22
CA ILE A 458 9.36 32.06 -44.86
C ILE A 458 9.12 31.34 -46.18
N ASP A 459 9.39 32.04 -47.28
CA ASP A 459 9.34 31.48 -48.63
C ASP A 459 10.77 31.32 -49.13
N SER A 460 11.19 30.07 -49.34
CA SER A 460 12.56 29.76 -49.74
C SER A 460 12.57 28.53 -50.64
N GLU A 461 13.39 28.58 -51.67
CA GLU A 461 13.63 27.48 -52.60
C GLU A 461 15.13 27.41 -52.91
N GLU A 462 15.69 26.20 -52.96
CA GLU A 462 17.11 26.00 -53.22
C GLU A 462 17.50 26.61 -54.57
N GLY A 463 18.46 27.53 -54.54
CA GLY A 463 18.96 28.27 -55.70
C GLY A 463 18.09 29.47 -56.14
N ALA A 464 16.99 29.77 -55.46
CA ALA A 464 16.07 30.87 -55.80
C ALA A 464 15.92 31.93 -54.69
N GLY A 465 16.78 31.89 -53.67
CA GLY A 465 16.79 32.85 -52.57
C GLY A 465 15.83 32.54 -51.43
N THR A 466 15.72 33.49 -50.50
CA THR A 466 14.83 33.41 -49.33
C THR A 466 14.10 34.74 -49.14
N ALA A 467 12.81 34.69 -48.84
CA ALA A 467 12.02 35.81 -48.36
C ALA A 467 11.46 35.50 -46.98
N VAL A 468 11.84 36.30 -45.98
CA VAL A 468 11.28 36.25 -44.63
C VAL A 468 10.30 37.40 -44.49
N ARG A 469 9.02 37.07 -44.28
CA ARG A 469 7.94 38.02 -44.09
C ARG A 469 7.39 37.93 -42.68
N PHE A 470 7.15 39.08 -42.06
CA PHE A 470 6.37 39.12 -40.85
C PHE A 470 5.47 40.35 -40.78
N THR A 471 4.23 40.11 -40.35
CA THR A 471 3.19 41.12 -40.19
C THR A 471 2.97 41.38 -38.70
N LEU A 472 3.02 42.65 -38.31
CA LEU A 472 2.96 43.10 -36.92
C LEU A 472 1.91 44.23 -36.77
N PRO A 473 1.16 44.30 -35.67
CA PRO A 473 0.25 45.43 -35.44
C PRO A 473 1.03 46.74 -35.21
N LEU A 474 0.61 47.84 -35.85
CA LEU A 474 1.23 49.17 -35.74
C LEU A 474 1.18 49.73 -34.31
N ARG A 475 0.17 49.36 -33.52
CA ARG A 475 0.01 49.75 -32.11
C ARG A 475 -0.11 48.51 -31.24
N THR A 476 0.93 48.24 -30.45
CA THR A 476 0.78 47.36 -29.28
C THR A 476 0.00 48.12 -28.21
N GLY A 477 -1.07 47.54 -27.68
CA GLY A 477 -1.94 48.15 -26.67
C GLY A 477 -1.32 48.35 -25.28
N MET A 478 -0.01 48.59 -25.20
CA MET A 478 0.69 48.91 -23.95
C MET A 478 0.99 50.41 -23.92
N GLU A 479 0.06 51.17 -23.34
CA GLU A 479 0.36 52.48 -22.72
C GLU A 479 1.24 52.30 -21.47
#